data_AF-A0A519WUL8-F1
#
_entry.id   AF-A0A519WUL8-F1
#
_cell.length_a   1.000
_cell.length_b   1.000
_cell.length_c   1.000
_cell.angle_alpha   90.00
_cell.angle_beta   90.00
_cell.angle_gamma   90.00
#
_symmetry.space_group_name_H-M   'P 1'
#
loop_
_entity.id
_entity.type
_entity.pdbx_description
1 polymer ?
#
loop_
_entity_poly.entity_id
_entity_poly.type
_entity_poly.pdbx_seq_one_letter_code
_entity_poly.pdbx_strand_id
1 'polypeptide(L)'
;MVKKNIVHLFFGGGVFVINFMNATLTGFKESIIINVILLGFLAFPYFKKTILVLFLPCIYLLLYVLPTFTTIIRAQSWVQGKPKEMARNQAYQTLLNEENDQRIIDNNWEFLTNRFSETGMFTVYLKTVPQQHSYYAFDILADACYALIPRIFWEEKPNTEKLAMERVYRSGVAQKSSPVSAKTRPVTDGYLSAGMTGVFIYMLIYGMLAQALCNIAERLFGGYQFGCIIIFNSIFQQLWRGNTLEFLLNNIFYGYLLMLVIHFALKQTKSLQRLYENHTHHSFL
;
A
#
# COMPACT_ATOMS: atom_id res chain seq x y z
N MET A 1 -12.73 -27.37 15.78
CA MET A 1 -13.91 -26.60 16.22
C MET A 1 -13.48 -25.71 17.38
N VAL A 2 -13.24 -24.41 17.16
CA VAL A 2 -12.76 -23.50 18.22
C VAL A 2 -13.88 -23.36 19.27
N LYS A 3 -13.62 -23.77 20.53
CA LYS A 3 -14.57 -23.54 21.63
C LYS A 3 -14.84 -22.04 21.73
N LYS A 4 -16.12 -21.63 21.64
CA LYS A 4 -16.56 -20.25 21.89
C LYS A 4 -16.28 -19.89 23.35
N ASN A 5 -15.07 -19.45 23.64
CA ASN A 5 -14.73 -18.91 24.95
C ASN A 5 -15.10 -17.43 24.96
N ILE A 6 -16.18 -17.11 25.66
CA ILE A 6 -16.72 -15.75 25.82
C ILE A 6 -15.64 -14.77 26.31
N VAL A 7 -14.70 -15.23 27.14
CA VAL A 7 -13.59 -14.42 27.63
C VAL A 7 -12.66 -13.95 26.50
N HIS A 8 -12.36 -14.81 25.51
CA HIS A 8 -11.55 -14.43 24.35
C HIS A 8 -12.29 -13.46 23.42
N LEU A 9 -13.62 -13.60 23.32
CA LEU A 9 -14.44 -12.65 22.57
C LEU A 9 -14.40 -11.26 23.21
N PHE A 10 -14.57 -11.15 24.53
CA PHE A 10 -14.51 -9.88 25.24
C PHE A 10 -13.11 -9.26 25.19
N PHE A 11 -12.06 -10.05 25.43
CA PHE A 11 -10.69 -9.53 25.40
C PHE A 11 -10.28 -9.10 23.97
N GLY A 12 -10.52 -9.96 22.98
CA GLY A 12 -10.23 -9.65 21.58
C GLY A 12 -11.07 -8.48 21.05
N GLY A 13 -12.36 -8.43 21.40
CA GLY A 13 -13.25 -7.33 21.08
C GLY A 13 -12.82 -6.01 21.72
N GLY A 14 -12.42 -6.03 23.00
CA GLY A 14 -11.91 -4.85 23.70
C GLY A 14 -10.64 -4.30 23.06
N VAL A 15 -9.66 -5.17 22.78
CA VAL A 15 -8.42 -4.79 22.10
C VAL A 15 -8.71 -4.23 20.70
N PHE A 16 -9.64 -4.82 19.97
CA PHE A 16 -10.08 -4.32 18.67
C PHE A 16 -10.68 -2.92 18.76
N VAL A 17 -11.60 -2.68 19.70
CA VAL A 17 -12.24 -1.36 19.88
C VAL A 17 -11.20 -0.31 20.24
N ILE A 18 -10.25 -0.61 21.14
CA ILE A 18 -9.18 0.31 21.51
C ILE A 18 -8.30 0.64 20.29
N ASN A 19 -7.89 -0.38 19.52
CA ASN A 19 -7.09 -0.18 18.30
C ASN A 19 -7.85 0.63 17.25
N PHE A 20 -9.16 0.39 17.10
CA PHE A 20 -10.00 1.13 16.18
C PHE A 20 -10.13 2.60 16.60
N MET A 21 -10.38 2.86 17.89
CA MET A 21 -10.42 4.22 18.45
C MET A 21 -9.09 4.95 18.24
N ASN A 22 -7.96 4.29 18.50
CA ASN A 22 -6.64 4.86 18.24
C ASN A 22 -6.42 5.15 16.76
N ALA A 23 -6.83 4.25 15.86
CA ALA A 23 -6.73 4.45 14.42
C ALA A 23 -7.47 5.73 13.96
N THR A 24 -8.64 6.04 14.55
CA THR A 24 -9.38 7.28 14.23
C THR A 24 -8.62 8.56 14.57
N LEU A 25 -7.68 8.54 15.51
CA LEU A 25 -6.89 9.72 15.90
C LEU A 25 -5.69 9.97 14.98
N THR A 26 -5.33 9.00 14.13
CA THR A 26 -4.08 9.06 13.37
C THR A 26 -4.18 9.93 12.12
N GLY A 27 -5.38 10.06 11.54
CA GLY A 27 -5.55 10.63 10.20
C GLY A 27 -5.09 9.69 9.07
N PHE A 28 -4.76 8.43 9.35
CA PHE A 28 -4.52 7.40 8.33
C PHE A 28 -5.78 6.57 8.09
N LYS A 29 -6.27 6.60 6.83
CA LYS A 29 -7.45 5.84 6.42
C LYS A 29 -7.16 4.33 6.37
N GLU A 30 -5.94 3.97 6.02
CA GLU A 30 -5.49 2.59 5.84
C GLU A 30 -5.62 1.81 7.15
N SER A 31 -5.24 2.42 8.28
CA SER A 31 -5.37 1.79 9.61
C SER A 31 -6.82 1.45 9.97
N ILE A 32 -7.77 2.29 9.57
CA ILE A 32 -9.21 2.06 9.83
C ILE A 32 -9.75 0.97 8.90
N ILE A 33 -9.43 1.06 7.60
CA ILE A 33 -9.87 0.08 6.59
C ILE A 33 -9.34 -1.32 6.90
N ILE A 34 -8.05 -1.44 7.25
CA ILE A 34 -7.42 -2.73 7.56
C ILE A 34 -8.10 -3.39 8.77
N ASN A 35 -8.39 -2.64 9.84
CA ASN A 35 -9.08 -3.18 11.00
C ASN A 35 -10.45 -3.77 10.62
N VAL A 36 -11.22 -3.06 9.79
CA VAL A 36 -12.55 -3.52 9.36
C VAL A 36 -12.45 -4.74 8.44
N ILE A 37 -11.50 -4.73 7.50
CA ILE A 37 -11.25 -5.87 6.59
C ILE A 37 -10.84 -7.12 7.39
N LEU A 38 -9.94 -6.97 8.37
CA LEU A 38 -9.51 -8.08 9.23
C LEU A 38 -10.68 -8.65 10.02
N LEU A 39 -11.54 -7.79 10.59
CA LEU A 39 -12.74 -8.24 11.27
C LEU A 39 -13.67 -9.02 10.32
N GLY A 40 -13.87 -8.51 9.10
CA GLY A 40 -14.66 -9.18 8.06
C GLY A 40 -14.12 -10.57 7.73
N PHE A 41 -12.82 -10.69 7.45
CA PHE A 41 -12.19 -11.98 7.14
C PHE A 41 -12.21 -12.96 8.32
N LEU A 42 -11.95 -12.50 9.54
CA LEU A 42 -11.98 -13.36 10.74
C LEU A 42 -13.39 -13.85 11.07
N ALA A 43 -14.40 -13.02 10.85
CA ALA A 43 -15.80 -13.37 11.11
C ALA A 43 -16.45 -14.17 9.98
N PHE A 44 -15.92 -14.09 8.75
CA PHE A 44 -16.50 -14.72 7.56
C PHE A 44 -16.73 -16.24 7.69
N PRO A 45 -15.79 -17.06 8.22
CA PRO A 45 -16.00 -18.50 8.40
C PRO A 45 -17.15 -18.84 9.36
N TYR A 46 -17.47 -17.94 10.29
CA TYR A 46 -18.47 -18.18 11.35
C TYR A 46 -19.84 -17.57 11.01
N PHE A 47 -19.86 -16.44 10.31
CA PHE A 47 -21.07 -15.65 10.06
C PHE A 47 -21.22 -15.24 8.59
N LYS A 48 -20.98 -16.16 7.67
CA LYS A 48 -20.93 -15.93 6.21
C LYS A 48 -22.07 -15.03 5.67
N LYS A 49 -23.33 -15.33 6.01
CA LYS A 49 -24.49 -14.56 5.53
C LYS A 49 -24.50 -13.13 6.10
N THR A 50 -24.29 -12.98 7.41
CA THR A 50 -24.27 -11.69 8.09
C THR A 50 -23.13 -10.81 7.57
N ILE A 51 -21.93 -11.38 7.41
CA ILE A 51 -20.77 -10.65 6.88
C ILE A 51 -21.02 -10.23 5.44
N LEU A 52 -21.54 -11.10 4.56
CA LEU A 52 -21.82 -10.69 3.17
C LEU A 52 -22.81 -9.52 3.07
N VAL A 53 -23.86 -9.52 3.89
CA VAL A 53 -24.89 -8.47 3.88
C VAL A 53 -24.39 -7.17 4.53
N LEU A 54 -23.64 -7.25 5.62
CA LEU A 54 -23.26 -6.08 6.42
C LEU A 54 -21.91 -5.48 6.03
N PHE A 55 -20.96 -6.31 5.58
CA PHE A 55 -19.61 -5.87 5.25
C PHE A 55 -19.58 -4.96 4.02
N LEU A 56 -20.35 -5.27 2.98
CA LEU A 56 -20.40 -4.45 1.76
C LEU A 56 -20.92 -3.03 2.03
N PRO A 57 -22.08 -2.82 2.70
CA PRO A 57 -22.52 -1.49 3.13
C PRO A 57 -21.52 -0.80 4.06
N CYS A 58 -20.92 -1.53 5.00
CA CYS A 58 -19.92 -0.93 5.90
C CYS A 58 -18.69 -0.42 5.14
N ILE A 59 -18.15 -1.21 4.21
CA ILE A 59 -17.00 -0.79 3.39
C ILE A 59 -17.37 0.38 2.50
N TYR A 60 -18.57 0.36 1.90
CA TYR A 60 -19.08 1.49 1.11
C TYR A 60 -19.15 2.77 1.95
N LEU A 61 -19.77 2.71 3.13
CA LEU A 61 -19.88 3.85 4.03
C LEU A 61 -18.51 4.34 4.49
N LEU A 62 -17.58 3.43 4.77
CA LEU A 62 -16.21 3.79 5.11
C LEU A 62 -15.52 4.52 3.96
N LEU A 63 -15.61 4.03 2.73
CA LEU A 63 -15.03 4.69 1.56
C LEU A 63 -15.67 6.05 1.29
N TYR A 64 -16.94 6.24 1.66
CA TYR A 64 -17.64 7.51 1.56
C TYR A 64 -17.26 8.51 2.68
N VAL A 65 -16.99 8.05 3.90
CA VAL A 65 -16.78 8.97 5.04
C VAL A 65 -15.30 9.24 5.30
N LEU A 66 -14.45 8.24 5.13
CA LEU A 66 -13.02 8.29 5.49
C LEU A 66 -12.22 9.40 4.80
N PRO A 67 -12.41 9.70 3.50
CA PRO A 67 -11.62 10.73 2.84
C PRO A 67 -11.80 12.08 3.52
N THR A 68 -13.05 12.51 3.73
CA THR A 68 -13.37 13.76 4.42
C THR A 68 -12.89 13.75 5.87
N PHE A 69 -13.15 12.66 6.60
CA PHE A 69 -12.74 12.51 7.99
C PHE A 69 -11.22 12.70 8.17
N THR A 70 -10.43 12.00 7.36
CA THR A 70 -8.96 12.04 7.47
C THR A 70 -8.38 13.35 6.98
N THR A 71 -8.96 13.98 5.95
CA THR A 71 -8.54 15.31 5.49
C THR A 71 -8.70 16.36 6.59
N ILE A 72 -9.82 16.34 7.33
CA ILE A 72 -10.05 17.27 8.44
C ILE A 72 -9.05 17.01 9.57
N ILE A 73 -8.86 15.75 9.97
CA ILE A 73 -7.90 15.41 11.03
C ILE A 73 -6.49 15.87 10.66
N ARG A 74 -6.04 15.66 9.41
CA ARG A 74 -4.73 16.11 8.96
C ARG A 74 -4.62 17.63 8.95
N ALA A 75 -5.63 18.33 8.45
CA ALA A 75 -5.64 19.79 8.43
C ALA A 75 -5.59 20.38 9.86
N GLN A 76 -6.36 19.82 10.79
CA GLN A 76 -6.44 20.34 12.15
C GLN A 76 -5.24 19.90 13.02
N SER A 77 -4.85 18.64 12.95
CA SER A 77 -3.82 18.09 13.83
C SER A 77 -2.40 18.26 13.28
N TRP A 78 -2.17 18.03 11.98
CA TRP A 78 -0.82 18.05 11.42
C TRP A 78 -0.41 19.44 10.96
N VAL A 79 -1.33 20.20 10.37
CA VAL A 79 -1.05 21.54 9.85
C VAL A 79 -1.23 22.60 10.92
N GLN A 80 -2.37 22.57 11.64
CA GLN A 80 -2.68 23.56 12.68
C GLN A 80 -2.20 23.17 14.08
N GLY A 81 -1.58 21.99 14.24
CA GLY A 81 -1.01 21.55 15.52
C GLY A 81 -2.03 21.32 16.64
N LYS A 82 -3.34 21.21 16.33
CA LYS A 82 -4.37 21.02 17.36
C LYS A 82 -4.29 19.62 17.98
N PRO A 83 -4.72 19.45 19.25
CA PRO A 83 -4.84 18.14 19.87
C PRO A 83 -5.68 17.19 19.02
N LYS A 84 -5.23 15.93 18.90
CA LYS A 84 -5.86 14.90 18.06
C LYS A 84 -7.33 14.67 18.41
N GLU A 85 -7.68 14.77 19.69
CA GLU A 85 -9.06 14.61 20.17
C GLU A 85 -9.98 15.73 19.69
N MET A 86 -9.51 16.99 19.72
CA MET A 86 -10.25 18.13 19.18
C MET A 86 -10.41 18.01 17.67
N ALA A 87 -9.34 17.64 16.95
CA ALA A 87 -9.39 17.40 15.51
C ALA A 87 -10.42 16.31 15.13
N ARG A 88 -10.50 15.23 15.92
CA ARG A 88 -11.49 14.17 15.74
C ARG A 88 -12.92 14.67 15.96
N ASN A 89 -13.16 15.42 17.04
CA ASN A 89 -14.50 15.94 17.34
C ASN A 89 -14.98 16.90 16.25
N GLN A 90 -14.10 17.75 15.75
CA GLN A 90 -14.41 18.64 14.62
C GLN A 90 -14.68 17.86 13.33
N ALA A 91 -13.95 16.76 13.08
CA ALA A 91 -14.23 15.89 11.95
C ALA A 91 -15.62 15.24 12.06
N TYR A 92 -16.03 14.78 13.24
CA TYR A 92 -17.40 14.26 13.45
C TYR A 92 -18.46 15.33 13.24
N GLN A 93 -18.28 16.53 13.80
CA GLN A 93 -19.22 17.64 13.61
C GLN A 93 -19.38 18.02 12.14
N THR A 94 -18.28 18.00 11.37
CA THR A 94 -18.31 18.29 9.94
C THR A 94 -19.05 17.22 9.15
N LEU A 95 -18.95 15.95 9.56
CA LEU A 95 -19.64 14.84 8.88
C LEU A 95 -21.13 14.74 9.23
N LEU A 96 -21.54 15.22 10.41
CA LEU A 96 -22.92 15.15 10.89
C LEU A 96 -23.74 16.41 10.53
N ASN A 97 -23.11 17.46 10.01
CA ASN A 97 -23.80 18.67 9.57
C ASN A 97 -24.09 18.59 8.06
N GLU A 98 -25.38 18.54 7.70
CA GLU A 98 -25.91 18.45 6.33
C GLU A 98 -25.41 19.58 5.40
N GLU A 99 -25.05 20.74 5.95
CA GLU A 99 -24.45 21.84 5.17
C GLU A 99 -23.11 21.46 4.52
N ASN A 100 -22.46 20.39 4.99
CA ASN A 100 -21.18 19.91 4.48
C ASN A 100 -21.33 18.73 3.50
N ASP A 101 -22.54 18.33 3.11
CA ASP A 101 -22.75 17.17 2.23
C ASP A 101 -22.04 17.33 0.89
N GLN A 102 -22.10 18.53 0.29
CA GLN A 102 -21.38 18.83 -0.95
C GLN A 102 -19.87 18.66 -0.78
N ARG A 103 -19.32 19.10 0.36
CA ARG A 103 -17.89 18.95 0.67
C ARG A 103 -17.50 17.48 0.83
N ILE A 104 -18.39 16.63 1.36
CA ILE A 104 -18.16 15.19 1.44
C ILE A 104 -18.09 14.58 0.03
N ILE A 105 -19.04 14.94 -0.84
CA ILE A 105 -19.10 14.48 -2.23
C ILE A 105 -17.83 14.90 -2.98
N ASP A 106 -17.44 16.17 -2.89
CA ASP A 106 -16.26 16.71 -3.59
C ASP A 106 -14.97 16.02 -3.13
N ASN A 107 -14.77 15.88 -1.81
CA ASN A 107 -13.62 15.18 -1.26
C ASN A 107 -13.59 13.70 -1.68
N ASN A 108 -14.75 13.04 -1.75
CA ASN A 108 -14.84 11.66 -2.19
C ASN A 108 -14.52 11.52 -3.66
N TRP A 109 -15.02 12.43 -4.50
CA TRP A 109 -14.70 12.45 -5.92
C TRP A 109 -13.21 12.68 -6.16
N GLU A 110 -12.62 13.67 -5.47
CA GLU A 110 -11.18 13.94 -5.52
C GLU A 110 -10.39 12.72 -5.04
N PHE A 111 -10.83 12.09 -3.95
CA PHE A 111 -10.20 10.88 -3.44
C PHE A 111 -10.25 9.73 -4.45
N LEU A 112 -11.42 9.45 -5.02
CA LEU A 112 -11.62 8.36 -5.96
C LEU A 112 -10.80 8.58 -7.24
N THR A 113 -10.81 9.79 -7.79
CA THR A 113 -10.17 10.10 -9.09
C THR A 113 -8.67 10.39 -9.00
N ASN A 114 -8.20 11.03 -7.92
CA ASN A 114 -6.80 11.43 -7.81
C ASN A 114 -5.98 10.49 -6.93
N ARG A 115 -6.55 9.91 -5.87
CA ARG A 115 -5.78 9.10 -4.90
C ARG A 115 -6.03 7.60 -4.97
N PHE A 116 -7.27 7.19 -5.25
CA PHE A 116 -7.63 5.78 -5.35
C PHE A 116 -7.32 5.24 -6.74
N SER A 117 -7.92 5.80 -7.78
CA SER A 117 -7.68 5.39 -9.17
C SER A 117 -6.42 5.99 -9.79
N GLU A 118 -5.98 7.13 -9.26
CA GLU A 118 -4.89 7.96 -9.82
C GLU A 118 -5.10 8.36 -11.30
N THR A 119 -6.31 8.18 -11.82
CA THR A 119 -6.67 8.50 -13.20
C THR A 119 -6.43 9.99 -13.47
N GLY A 120 -6.73 10.87 -12.50
CA GLY A 120 -6.49 12.30 -12.62
C GLY A 120 -5.03 12.61 -12.93
N MET A 121 -4.10 12.12 -12.11
CA MET A 121 -2.66 12.30 -12.34
C MET A 121 -2.21 11.68 -13.67
N PHE A 122 -2.71 10.49 -13.99
CA PHE A 122 -2.37 9.82 -15.25
C PHE A 122 -2.82 10.62 -16.48
N THR A 123 -4.02 11.21 -16.45
CA THR A 123 -4.51 12.03 -17.58
C THR A 123 -3.68 13.28 -17.82
N VAL A 124 -3.10 13.87 -16.77
CA VAL A 124 -2.16 14.99 -16.93
C VAL A 124 -0.92 14.52 -17.70
N TYR A 125 -0.36 13.36 -17.35
CA TYR A 125 0.76 12.78 -18.10
C TYR A 125 0.41 12.45 -19.56
N LEU A 126 -0.79 11.93 -19.83
CA LEU A 126 -1.26 11.67 -21.21
C LEU A 126 -1.37 12.95 -22.05
N LYS A 127 -1.76 14.08 -21.43
CA LYS A 127 -1.88 15.37 -22.12
C LYS A 127 -0.51 16.00 -22.36
N THR A 128 0.43 15.81 -21.45
CA THR A 128 1.75 16.44 -21.50
C THR A 128 2.76 15.62 -22.33
N VAL A 129 2.68 14.29 -22.30
CA VAL A 129 3.61 13.39 -23.01
C VAL A 129 2.82 12.61 -24.06
N PRO A 130 3.17 12.67 -25.37
CA PRO A 130 4.42 13.21 -25.92
C PRO A 130 4.36 14.68 -26.37
N GLN A 131 3.22 15.37 -26.24
CA GLN A 131 2.98 16.65 -26.93
C GLN A 131 3.87 17.81 -26.46
N GLN A 132 4.13 17.92 -25.15
CA GLN A 132 4.96 18.97 -24.54
C GLN A 132 6.33 18.44 -24.12
N HIS A 133 6.43 17.15 -23.81
CA HIS A 133 7.67 16.47 -23.46
C HIS A 133 7.76 15.13 -24.18
N SER A 134 8.93 14.81 -24.74
CA SER A 134 9.20 13.50 -25.31
C SER A 134 9.16 12.40 -24.24
N TYR A 135 8.99 11.15 -24.68
CA TYR A 135 9.11 10.00 -23.80
C TYR A 135 10.50 9.94 -23.15
N TYR A 136 10.53 9.46 -21.90
CA TYR A 136 11.74 9.35 -21.09
C TYR A 136 12.59 8.11 -21.44
N ALA A 137 12.13 7.25 -22.35
CA ALA A 137 12.85 6.05 -22.80
C ALA A 137 13.41 5.21 -21.62
N PHE A 138 14.74 5.18 -21.45
CA PHE A 138 15.43 4.41 -20.41
C PHE A 138 15.84 5.25 -19.19
N ASP A 139 15.55 6.56 -19.16
CA ASP A 139 15.99 7.45 -18.08
C ASP A 139 15.43 7.01 -16.72
N ILE A 140 14.15 6.63 -16.67
CA ILE A 140 13.49 6.16 -15.45
C ILE A 140 14.14 4.87 -14.93
N LEU A 141 14.57 3.99 -15.84
CA LEU A 141 15.28 2.77 -15.48
C LEU A 141 16.69 3.07 -14.96
N ALA A 142 17.39 4.02 -15.59
CA ALA A 142 18.70 4.47 -15.13
C ALA A 142 18.62 5.10 -13.72
N ASP A 143 17.62 5.94 -13.48
CA ASP A 143 17.34 6.53 -12.16
C ASP A 143 17.06 5.45 -11.11
N ALA A 144 16.36 4.38 -11.50
CA ALA A 144 16.09 3.26 -10.62
C ALA A 144 17.35 2.47 -10.28
N CYS A 145 18.28 2.33 -11.22
CA CYS A 145 19.59 1.71 -10.96
C CYS A 145 20.42 2.52 -9.97
N TYR A 146 20.34 3.86 -9.97
CA TYR A 146 20.97 4.66 -8.92
C TYR A 146 20.44 4.25 -7.55
N ALA A 147 19.13 4.02 -7.41
CA ALA A 147 18.49 3.64 -6.14
C ALA A 147 19.13 2.42 -5.48
N LEU A 148 19.65 1.47 -6.27
CA LEU A 148 20.26 0.22 -5.80
C LEU A 148 21.54 0.41 -4.99
N ILE A 149 22.35 1.43 -5.27
CA ILE A 149 23.64 1.60 -4.60
C ILE A 149 23.43 2.29 -3.23
N PRO A 150 23.83 1.67 -2.10
CA PRO A 150 23.80 2.34 -0.80
C PRO A 150 24.64 3.61 -0.79
N ARG A 151 24.17 4.63 -0.06
CA ARG A 151 24.93 5.90 0.08
C ARG A 151 26.32 5.72 0.71
N ILE A 152 26.53 4.65 1.49
CA ILE A 152 27.84 4.34 2.07
C ILE A 152 28.90 4.12 0.98
N PHE A 153 28.50 3.57 -0.18
CA PHE A 153 29.40 3.33 -1.31
C PHE A 153 29.41 4.47 -2.34
N TRP A 154 28.43 5.37 -2.28
CA TRP A 154 28.34 6.54 -3.15
C TRP A 154 27.61 7.69 -2.45
N GLU A 155 28.38 8.55 -1.79
CA GLU A 155 27.83 9.64 -0.97
C GLU A 155 27.15 10.72 -1.82
N GLU A 156 27.76 11.07 -2.96
CA GLU A 156 27.26 12.08 -3.91
C GLU A 156 26.13 11.57 -4.83
N LYS A 157 25.60 10.37 -4.57
CA LYS A 157 24.52 9.78 -5.35
C LYS A 157 23.32 10.74 -5.48
N PRO A 158 22.74 10.88 -6.69
CA PRO A 158 21.53 11.66 -6.90
C PRO A 158 20.39 11.25 -5.97
N ASN A 159 19.64 12.24 -5.45
CA ASN A 159 18.48 11.96 -4.63
C ASN A 159 17.33 11.47 -5.53
N THR A 160 17.04 10.17 -5.49
CA THR A 160 16.00 9.51 -6.30
C THR A 160 14.60 10.04 -6.01
N GLU A 161 14.33 10.53 -4.80
CA GLU A 161 13.06 11.20 -4.51
C GLU A 161 12.95 12.53 -5.25
N LYS A 162 14.05 13.29 -5.31
CA LYS A 162 14.09 14.55 -6.07
C LYS A 162 13.93 14.29 -7.57
N LEU A 163 14.60 13.26 -8.11
CA LEU A 163 14.48 12.87 -9.52
C LEU A 163 13.05 12.47 -9.88
N ALA A 164 12.42 11.59 -9.07
CA ALA A 164 11.04 11.19 -9.28
C ALA A 164 10.08 12.39 -9.20
N MET A 165 10.26 13.29 -8.23
CA MET A 165 9.42 14.50 -8.09
C MET A 165 9.66 15.53 -9.20
N GLU A 166 10.86 15.62 -9.76
CA GLU A 166 11.11 16.51 -10.91
C GLU A 166 10.25 16.15 -12.12
N ARG A 167 9.98 14.86 -12.37
CA ARG A 167 9.06 14.43 -13.43
C ARG A 167 7.63 14.94 -13.18
N VAL A 168 7.17 14.82 -11.93
CA VAL A 168 5.85 15.30 -11.49
C VAL A 168 5.71 16.81 -11.70
N TYR A 169 6.75 17.57 -11.35
CA TYR A 169 6.77 19.02 -11.50
C TYR A 169 6.85 19.45 -12.97
N ARG A 170 7.70 18.79 -13.77
CA ARG A 170 7.82 19.08 -15.21
C ARG A 170 6.50 18.82 -15.94
N SER A 171 5.80 17.74 -15.58
CA SER A 171 4.51 17.42 -16.18
C SER A 171 3.33 18.24 -15.66
N GLY A 172 3.55 19.15 -14.72
CA GLY A 172 2.49 20.01 -14.16
C GLY A 172 1.51 19.29 -13.24
N VAL A 173 1.84 18.08 -12.77
CA VAL A 173 0.97 17.27 -11.88
C VAL A 173 0.94 17.84 -10.47
N ALA A 174 2.04 18.44 -10.02
CA ALA A 174 2.12 19.16 -8.76
C ALA A 174 3.00 20.41 -8.92
N GLN A 175 2.82 21.38 -8.02
CA GLN A 175 3.72 22.54 -7.92
C GLN A 175 4.84 22.26 -6.91
N LYS A 176 6.03 22.82 -7.13
CA LYS A 176 7.18 22.70 -6.20
C LYS A 176 6.89 23.23 -4.80
N SER A 177 5.97 24.18 -4.69
CA SER A 177 5.48 24.77 -3.42
C SER A 177 4.49 23.88 -2.67
N SER A 178 3.99 22.82 -3.29
CA SER A 178 3.00 21.93 -2.67
C SER A 178 3.68 20.90 -1.75
N PRO A 179 3.19 20.66 -0.53
CA PRO A 179 3.75 19.66 0.39
C PRO A 179 3.42 18.21 -0.02
N VAL A 180 2.98 17.99 -1.27
CA VAL A 180 2.47 16.70 -1.74
C VAL A 180 3.59 15.90 -2.42
N SER A 181 3.80 14.67 -1.97
CA SER A 181 4.63 13.67 -2.64
C SER A 181 3.75 12.86 -3.60
N ALA A 182 3.53 13.39 -4.82
CA ALA A 182 2.71 12.77 -5.86
C ALA A 182 3.57 11.90 -6.79
N LYS A 183 4.13 10.83 -6.22
CA LYS A 183 5.01 9.88 -6.90
C LYS A 183 4.28 9.09 -7.98
N THR A 184 4.94 8.83 -9.11
CA THR A 184 4.42 7.99 -10.19
C THR A 184 4.29 6.51 -9.77
N ARG A 185 3.44 5.76 -10.48
CA ARG A 185 3.28 4.31 -10.31
C ARG A 185 3.82 3.55 -11.53
N PRO A 186 4.03 2.22 -11.46
CA PRO A 186 4.65 1.45 -12.54
C PRO A 186 3.91 1.57 -13.89
N VAL A 187 2.58 1.70 -13.87
CA VAL A 187 1.77 1.95 -15.07
C VAL A 187 2.13 3.30 -15.69
N THR A 188 2.23 4.36 -14.88
CA THR A 188 2.62 5.69 -15.33
C THR A 188 4.06 5.72 -15.81
N ASP A 189 4.99 5.07 -15.10
CA ASP A 189 6.40 4.97 -15.49
C ASP A 189 6.56 4.23 -16.83
N GLY A 190 5.80 3.16 -17.04
CA GLY A 190 5.76 2.46 -18.33
C GLY A 190 5.25 3.34 -19.47
N TYR A 191 4.18 4.12 -19.22
CA TYR A 191 3.67 5.07 -20.21
C TYR A 191 4.67 6.18 -20.52
N LEU A 192 5.29 6.76 -19.49
CA LEU A 192 6.30 7.81 -19.65
C LEU A 192 7.55 7.32 -20.39
N SER A 193 7.87 6.03 -20.30
CA SER A 193 9.02 5.42 -20.98
C SER A 193 8.77 5.21 -22.47
N ALA A 194 7.64 4.61 -22.87
CA ALA A 194 7.38 4.22 -24.26
C ALA A 194 5.89 4.19 -24.66
N GLY A 195 5.07 5.03 -24.04
CA GLY A 195 3.63 5.09 -24.26
C GLY A 195 2.93 3.78 -23.90
N MET A 196 1.86 3.45 -24.63
CA MET A 196 1.05 2.26 -24.35
C MET A 196 1.83 0.94 -24.43
N THR A 197 2.80 0.85 -25.34
CA THR A 197 3.67 -0.33 -25.44
C THR A 197 4.56 -0.48 -24.21
N GLY A 198 5.06 0.62 -23.66
CA GLY A 198 5.79 0.65 -22.40
C GLY A 198 4.95 0.17 -21.23
N VAL A 199 3.68 0.60 -21.12
CA VAL A 199 2.76 0.10 -20.08
C VAL A 199 2.65 -1.43 -20.13
N PHE A 200 2.42 -1.99 -21.32
CA PHE A 200 2.28 -3.44 -21.48
C PHE A 200 3.55 -4.18 -21.06
N ILE A 201 4.71 -3.75 -21.55
CA ILE A 201 6.01 -4.39 -21.24
C ILE A 201 6.33 -4.29 -19.75
N TYR A 202 6.18 -3.10 -19.16
CA TYR A 202 6.45 -2.89 -17.73
C TYR A 202 5.55 -3.74 -16.85
N MET A 203 4.24 -3.78 -17.13
CA MET A 203 3.30 -4.57 -16.33
C MET A 203 3.51 -6.08 -16.50
N LEU A 204 3.90 -6.54 -17.69
CA LEU A 204 4.27 -7.93 -17.94
C LEU A 204 5.50 -8.32 -17.13
N ILE A 205 6.58 -7.54 -17.22
CA ILE A 205 7.82 -7.77 -16.45
C ILE A 205 7.53 -7.72 -14.95
N TYR A 206 6.73 -6.75 -14.51
CA TYR A 206 6.31 -6.60 -13.12
C TYR A 206 5.60 -7.84 -12.59
N GLY A 207 4.62 -8.36 -13.35
CA GLY A 207 3.89 -9.58 -13.00
C GLY A 207 4.79 -10.82 -12.99
N MET A 208 5.64 -10.98 -14.00
CA MET A 208 6.61 -12.08 -14.07
C MET A 208 7.58 -12.07 -12.89
N LEU A 209 8.06 -10.89 -12.51
CA LEU A 209 8.98 -10.71 -11.39
C LEU A 209 8.30 -11.02 -10.05
N ALA A 210 7.07 -10.54 -9.84
CA ALA A 210 6.30 -10.85 -8.65
C ALA A 210 6.06 -12.36 -8.51
N GLN A 211 5.68 -13.03 -9.60
CA GLN A 211 5.51 -14.48 -9.63
C GLN A 211 6.83 -15.22 -9.36
N ALA A 212 7.93 -14.78 -9.98
CA ALA A 212 9.24 -15.39 -9.79
C ALA A 212 9.69 -15.29 -8.32
N LEU A 213 9.54 -14.12 -7.70
CA LEU A 213 9.87 -13.91 -6.29
C LEU A 213 8.99 -14.76 -5.36
N CYS A 214 7.70 -14.89 -5.66
CA CYS A 214 6.78 -15.76 -4.93
C CYS A 214 7.23 -17.23 -5.00
N ASN A 215 7.54 -17.72 -6.20
CA ASN A 215 8.04 -19.10 -6.40
C ASN A 215 9.38 -19.34 -5.69
N ILE A 216 10.27 -18.33 -5.68
CA ILE A 216 11.53 -18.42 -4.95
C ILE A 216 11.29 -18.49 -3.45
N ALA A 217 10.39 -17.67 -2.91
CA ALA A 217 10.02 -17.71 -1.49
C ALA A 217 9.42 -19.08 -1.11
N GLU A 218 8.53 -19.63 -1.94
CA GLU A 218 8.00 -20.98 -1.75
C GLU A 218 9.10 -22.04 -1.75
N ARG A 219 10.04 -21.98 -2.70
CA ARG A 219 11.13 -22.94 -2.82
C ARG A 219 12.12 -22.85 -1.64
N LEU A 220 12.39 -21.66 -1.13
CA LEU A 220 13.35 -21.45 -0.04
C LEU A 220 12.78 -21.78 1.34
N PHE A 221 11.51 -21.48 1.58
CA PHE A 221 10.91 -21.58 2.92
C PHE A 221 9.94 -22.75 3.06
N GLY A 222 9.48 -23.32 1.94
CA GLY A 222 8.59 -24.45 1.90
C GLY A 222 7.11 -24.04 2.03
N GLY A 223 6.30 -24.64 1.16
CA GLY A 223 4.84 -24.55 1.18
C GLY A 223 4.27 -23.16 0.86
N TYR A 224 3.03 -23.17 0.36
CA TYR A 224 2.29 -21.95 0.04
C TYR A 224 2.07 -21.04 1.27
N GLN A 225 1.82 -21.63 2.45
CA GLN A 225 1.50 -20.87 3.66
C GLN A 225 2.71 -20.09 4.20
N PHE A 226 3.87 -20.73 4.30
CA PHE A 226 5.03 -20.07 4.89
C PHE A 226 5.80 -19.24 3.85
N GLY A 227 6.09 -19.81 2.68
CA GLY A 227 6.80 -19.11 1.61
C GLY A 227 5.99 -17.97 1.00
N CYS A 228 4.77 -18.24 0.51
CA CYS A 228 4.00 -17.24 -0.24
C CYS A 228 3.21 -16.30 0.69
N ILE A 229 2.45 -16.84 1.65
CA ILE A 229 1.60 -15.99 2.50
C ILE A 229 2.42 -15.18 3.49
N ILE A 230 3.39 -15.78 4.18
CA ILE A 230 4.13 -15.09 5.24
C ILE A 230 5.34 -14.37 4.67
N ILE A 231 6.31 -15.09 4.09
CA ILE A 231 7.59 -14.49 3.70
C ILE A 231 7.40 -13.49 2.54
N PHE A 232 6.78 -13.93 1.43
CA PHE A 232 6.63 -13.07 0.27
C PHE A 232 5.79 -11.81 0.58
N ASN A 233 4.62 -11.94 1.22
CA ASN A 233 3.83 -10.74 1.55
C ASN A 233 4.50 -9.82 2.57
N SER A 234 5.28 -10.36 3.52
CA SER A 234 5.93 -9.54 4.54
C SER A 234 7.09 -8.73 3.97
N ILE A 235 7.87 -9.32 3.06
CA ILE A 235 9.05 -8.68 2.46
C ILE A 235 8.65 -7.81 1.26
N PHE A 236 7.77 -8.32 0.40
CA PHE A 236 7.42 -7.71 -0.88
C PHE A 236 6.04 -7.05 -0.89
N GLN A 237 5.52 -6.63 0.26
CA GLN A 237 4.23 -5.93 0.36
C GLN A 237 4.12 -4.73 -0.59
N GLN A 238 5.24 -4.06 -0.88
CA GLN A 238 5.26 -2.91 -1.78
C GLN A 238 4.94 -3.25 -3.23
N LEU A 239 5.12 -4.52 -3.65
CA LEU A 239 4.68 -5.00 -4.96
C LEU A 239 3.14 -5.00 -5.10
N TRP A 240 2.40 -4.98 -3.99
CA TRP A 240 0.94 -4.87 -4.01
C TRP A 240 0.47 -3.42 -4.07
N ARG A 241 1.19 -2.53 -3.39
CA ARG A 241 0.82 -1.11 -3.27
C ARG A 241 1.18 -0.31 -4.52
N GLY A 242 2.21 -0.73 -5.24
CA GLY A 242 2.80 0.04 -6.32
C GLY A 242 3.60 1.23 -5.77
N ASN A 243 4.69 1.56 -6.43
CA ASN A 243 5.52 2.73 -6.14
C ASN A 243 6.24 3.14 -7.44
N THR A 244 6.96 4.26 -7.43
CA THR A 244 7.81 4.61 -8.57
C THR A 244 8.85 3.53 -8.78
N LEU A 245 9.28 3.37 -10.03
CA LEU A 245 10.24 2.35 -10.41
C LEU A 245 11.52 2.38 -9.54
N GLU A 246 11.99 3.56 -9.15
CA GLU A 246 13.20 3.71 -8.33
C GLU A 246 13.06 3.07 -6.95
N PHE A 247 11.95 3.35 -6.26
CA PHE A 247 11.70 2.75 -4.95
C PHE A 247 11.33 1.28 -5.07
N LEU A 248 10.62 0.92 -6.14
CA LEU A 248 10.21 -0.45 -6.39
C LEU A 248 11.42 -1.37 -6.59
N LEU A 249 12.33 -1.00 -7.50
CA LEU A 249 13.52 -1.79 -7.82
C LEU A 249 14.44 -1.92 -6.59
N ASN A 250 14.59 -0.83 -5.83
CA ASN A 250 15.28 -0.84 -4.54
C ASN A 250 14.65 -1.84 -3.55
N ASN A 251 13.33 -1.78 -3.36
CA ASN A 251 12.63 -2.69 -2.47
C ASN A 251 12.73 -4.16 -2.93
N ILE A 252 12.68 -4.42 -4.23
CA ILE A 252 12.84 -5.77 -4.77
C ILE A 252 14.24 -6.29 -4.49
N PHE A 253 15.27 -5.50 -4.77
CA PHE A 253 16.66 -5.92 -4.62
C PHE A 253 17.00 -6.20 -3.15
N TYR A 254 16.74 -5.25 -2.26
CA TYR A 254 17.03 -5.43 -0.83
C TYR A 254 16.06 -6.40 -0.16
N GLY A 255 14.81 -6.48 -0.60
CA GLY A 255 13.87 -7.50 -0.16
C GLY A 255 14.35 -8.90 -0.51
N TYR A 256 14.88 -9.10 -1.72
CA TYR A 256 15.47 -10.36 -2.14
C TYR A 256 16.71 -10.73 -1.31
N LEU A 257 17.63 -9.78 -1.07
CA LEU A 257 18.77 -10.00 -0.19
C LEU A 257 18.34 -10.36 1.24
N LEU A 258 17.38 -9.63 1.80
CA LEU A 258 16.83 -9.90 3.12
C LEU A 258 16.20 -11.30 3.19
N MET A 259 15.44 -11.69 2.16
CA MET A 259 14.87 -13.02 2.05
C MET A 259 15.96 -14.11 2.09
N LEU A 260 17.07 -13.92 1.38
CA LEU A 260 18.20 -14.85 1.43
C LEU A 260 18.87 -14.89 2.81
N VAL A 261 19.05 -13.74 3.46
CA VAL A 261 19.62 -13.66 4.82
C VAL A 261 18.73 -14.38 5.83
N ILE A 262 17.42 -14.20 5.77
CA ILE A 262 16.46 -14.89 6.64
C ILE A 262 16.51 -16.40 6.37
N HIS A 263 16.53 -16.83 5.10
CA HIS A 263 16.67 -18.24 4.76
C HIS A 263 17.95 -18.85 5.34
N PHE A 264 19.08 -18.14 5.18
CA PHE A 264 20.36 -18.57 5.73
C PHE A 264 20.33 -18.68 7.26
N ALA A 265 19.81 -17.67 7.96
CA ALA A 265 19.67 -17.68 9.40
C ALA A 265 18.80 -18.85 9.89
N LEU A 266 17.63 -19.07 9.28
CA LEU A 266 16.72 -20.16 9.65
C LEU A 266 17.28 -21.56 9.33
N LYS A 267 18.15 -21.65 8.32
CA LYS A 267 18.87 -22.89 8.00
C LYS A 267 19.93 -23.18 9.08
N GLN A 268 20.65 -22.16 9.54
CA GLN A 268 21.63 -22.31 10.63
C GLN A 268 20.98 -22.73 11.95
N THR A 269 19.79 -22.21 12.27
CA THR A 269 19.05 -22.59 13.48
C THR A 269 18.32 -23.93 13.38
N LYS A 270 18.44 -24.67 12.26
CA LYS A 270 17.72 -25.92 11.94
C LYS A 270 16.18 -25.83 12.03
N SER A 271 15.61 -24.62 12.04
CA SER A 271 14.16 -24.42 12.19
C SER A 271 13.38 -24.82 10.93
N LEU A 272 14.00 -24.69 9.74
CA LEU A 272 13.40 -25.08 8.47
C LEU A 272 13.24 -26.61 8.32
N GLN A 273 14.18 -27.42 8.81
CA GLN A 273 14.07 -28.90 8.74
C GLN A 273 12.89 -29.43 9.56
N ARG A 274 12.63 -28.87 10.75
CA ARG A 274 11.46 -29.22 11.57
C ARG A 274 10.12 -28.92 10.89
N LEU A 275 10.05 -27.87 10.07
CA LEU A 275 8.84 -27.53 9.31
C LEU A 275 8.57 -28.51 8.16
N TYR A 276 9.63 -28.97 7.49
CA TYR A 276 9.54 -30.00 6.44
C TYR A 276 9.12 -31.37 6.99
N GLU A 277 9.68 -31.80 8.14
CA GLU A 277 9.32 -33.08 8.78
C GLU A 277 7.87 -33.11 9.30
N ASN A 278 7.35 -31.96 9.77
CA ASN A 278 5.96 -31.87 10.24
C ASN A 278 4.94 -31.81 9.09
N HIS A 279 5.29 -31.28 7.91
CA HIS A 279 4.37 -31.23 6.78
C HIS A 279 4.17 -32.58 6.07
N THR A 280 5.10 -33.54 6.22
CA THR A 280 4.88 -34.91 5.74
C THR A 280 3.80 -35.68 6.52
N HIS A 281 3.39 -35.21 7.70
CA HIS A 281 2.31 -35.85 8.49
C HIS A 281 0.92 -35.20 8.33
N HIS A 282 0.83 -34.10 7.58
CA HIS A 282 -0.43 -33.42 7.32
C HIS A 282 -0.58 -33.09 5.83
N SER A 283 -0.50 -34.11 4.98
CA SER A 283 -1.18 -34.08 3.69
C SER A 283 -2.70 -34.15 3.95
N PHE A 284 -3.32 -33.00 4.19
CA PHE A 284 -4.76 -32.89 4.19
C PHE A 284 -5.25 -32.80 2.74
N LEU A 285 -6.03 -33.81 2.37
CA LEU A 285 -7.05 -33.79 1.32
C LEU A 285 -7.89 -32.50 1.35
#